data_AF-T1BFP6-F1
#
_entry.id   AF-T1BFP6-F1
#
_cell.length_a   1.000
_cell.length_b   1.000
_cell.length_c   1.000
_cell.angle_alpha   90.00
_cell.angle_beta   90.00
_cell.angle_gamma   90.00
#
_symmetry.space_group_name_H-M   'P 1'
#
loop_
_entity.id
_entity.type
_entity.pdbx_description
1 polymer ?
#
loop_
_entity_poly.entity_id
_entity_poly.type
_entity_poly.pdbx_seq_one_letter_code
_entity_poly.pdbx_strand_id
1 'polypeptide(L)'
;EYDALQHHYRNILTRGERELPPIPTKQNGKRGRVAKSDAHNLWERLKEHQSAVLLFARDSNVPFTNNRAERDLRMSKVKQKVSGCFRKAEFAQAYCRIS
;
A
#
# COMPACT_ATOMS: atom_id res chain seq x y z
N GLU A 1 13.27 4.09 -21.83
CA GLU A 1 13.49 3.08 -20.76
C GLU A 1 12.25 2.91 -19.87
N TYR A 2 11.71 3.99 -19.28
CA TYR A 2 10.50 3.92 -18.43
C TYR A 2 9.27 3.34 -19.13
N ASP A 3 8.99 3.71 -20.39
CA ASP A 3 7.82 3.20 -21.12
C ASP A 3 7.88 1.68 -21.35
N ALA A 4 9.08 1.16 -21.61
CA ALA A 4 9.31 -0.28 -21.77
C ALA A 4 9.06 -1.03 -20.43
N LEU A 5 9.54 -0.47 -19.31
CA LEU A 5 9.24 -0.99 -17.97
C LEU A 5 7.74 -0.97 -17.68
N GLN A 6 7.06 0.14 -18.01
CA GLN A 6 5.62 0.28 -17.79
C GLN A 6 4.82 -0.73 -18.61
N HIS A 7 5.24 -0.98 -19.86
CA HIS A 7 4.64 -1.99 -20.71
C HIS A 7 4.85 -3.40 -20.14
N HIS A 8 6.07 -3.72 -19.69
CA HIS A 8 6.37 -5.00 -19.05
C HIS A 8 5.53 -5.23 -17.79
N TYR A 9 5.41 -4.20 -16.93
CA TYR A 9 4.58 -4.23 -15.73
C TYR A 9 3.11 -4.53 -16.06
N ARG A 10 2.54 -3.88 -17.08
CA ARG A 10 1.16 -4.13 -17.52
C ARG A 10 0.99 -5.55 -18.05
N ASN A 11 1.95 -6.05 -18.80
CA ASN A 11 1.92 -7.43 -19.29
C ASN A 11 1.90 -8.45 -18.15
N ILE A 12 2.65 -8.20 -17.06
CA ILE A 12 2.61 -9.04 -15.85
C ILE A 12 1.23 -8.97 -15.19
N LEU A 13 0.65 -7.77 -15.05
CA LEU A 13 -0.71 -7.63 -14.50
C LEU A 13 -1.75 -8.37 -15.32
N THR A 14 -1.69 -8.31 -16.66
CA THR A 14 -2.61 -9.04 -17.54
C THR A 14 -2.45 -10.57 -17.40
N ARG A 15 -1.22 -11.06 -17.20
CA ARG A 15 -1.00 -12.50 -16.93
C ARG A 15 -1.55 -12.87 -15.56
N GLY A 16 -1.25 -12.08 -14.54
CA GLY A 16 -1.72 -12.30 -13.17
C GLY A 16 -3.25 -12.32 -13.07
N GLU A 17 -3.95 -11.50 -13.86
CA GLU A 17 -5.42 -11.50 -13.92
C GLU A 17 -6.00 -12.87 -14.30
N ARG A 18 -5.33 -13.61 -15.19
CA ARG A 18 -5.76 -14.94 -15.63
C ARG A 18 -5.52 -16.03 -14.60
N GLU A 19 -4.59 -15.81 -13.68
CA GLU A 19 -4.22 -16.74 -12.62
C GLU A 19 -4.98 -16.49 -11.30
N LEU A 20 -5.80 -15.43 -11.25
CA LEU A 20 -6.57 -15.10 -10.05
C LEU A 20 -7.57 -16.23 -9.74
N PRO A 21 -7.70 -16.62 -8.45
CA PRO A 21 -8.70 -17.60 -8.04
C PRO A 21 -10.10 -17.06 -8.32
N PRO A 22 -11.14 -17.90 -8.51
CA PRO A 22 -12.50 -17.41 -8.73
C PRO A 22 -12.99 -16.56 -7.55
N ILE A 23 -13.75 -15.51 -7.86
CA ILE A 23 -14.36 -14.66 -6.82
C ILE A 23 -15.39 -15.50 -6.07
N PRO A 24 -15.32 -15.59 -4.73
CA PRO A 24 -16.30 -16.33 -3.97
C PRO A 24 -17.71 -15.78 -4.20
N THR A 25 -18.67 -16.68 -4.42
CA THR A 25 -20.06 -16.33 -4.60
C THR A 25 -20.68 -15.89 -3.27
N LYS A 26 -21.63 -14.95 -3.33
CA LYS A 26 -22.33 -14.49 -2.13
C LYS A 26 -23.22 -15.62 -1.60
N GLN A 27 -22.90 -16.15 -0.41
CA GLN A 27 -23.79 -17.09 0.26
C GLN A 27 -25.10 -16.39 0.66
N ASN A 28 -26.23 -17.03 0.35
CA ASN A 28 -27.56 -16.53 0.70
C ASN A 28 -27.66 -16.25 2.21
N GLY A 29 -28.22 -15.09 2.57
CA GLY A 29 -28.42 -14.68 3.97
C GLY A 29 -27.28 -13.88 4.61
N LYS A 30 -26.08 -13.81 4.00
CA LYS A 30 -25.00 -12.94 4.52
C LYS A 30 -25.14 -11.51 3.99
N ARG A 31 -25.29 -10.54 4.92
CA ARG A 31 -25.26 -9.10 4.63
C ARG A 31 -23.80 -8.64 4.44
N GLY A 32 -23.60 -7.64 3.57
CA GLY A 32 -22.28 -7.06 3.27
C GLY A 32 -21.71 -7.47 1.90
N ARG A 33 -20.58 -6.82 1.54
CA ARG A 33 -19.79 -7.13 0.34
C ARG A 33 -18.97 -8.39 0.58
N VAL A 34 -18.87 -9.26 -0.43
CA VAL A 34 -18.05 -10.46 -0.34
C VAL A 34 -16.57 -10.07 -0.30
N ALA A 35 -15.82 -10.62 0.66
CA ALA A 35 -14.39 -10.42 0.74
C ALA A 35 -13.70 -11.08 -0.46
N LYS A 36 -12.87 -10.32 -1.16
CA LYS A 36 -12.01 -10.85 -2.22
C LYS A 36 -10.81 -11.55 -1.59
N SER A 37 -10.18 -12.46 -2.34
CA SER A 37 -8.92 -13.08 -1.92
C SER A 37 -7.81 -12.03 -1.81
N ASP A 38 -6.78 -12.33 -1.02
CA ASP A 38 -5.60 -11.46 -0.89
C ASP A 38 -4.92 -11.20 -2.25
N ALA A 39 -4.90 -12.22 -3.12
CA ALA A 39 -4.38 -12.09 -4.49
C ALA A 39 -5.17 -11.06 -5.31
N HIS A 40 -6.50 -11.07 -5.23
CA HIS A 40 -7.33 -10.06 -5.90
C HIS A 40 -7.09 -8.66 -5.34
N ASN A 41 -7.06 -8.53 -4.01
CA ASN A 41 -6.83 -7.24 -3.37
C ASN A 41 -5.46 -6.66 -3.77
N LEU A 42 -4.43 -7.51 -3.82
CA LEU A 42 -3.10 -7.12 -4.26
C LEU A 42 -3.08 -6.70 -5.73
N TRP A 43 -3.65 -7.52 -6.63
CA TRP A 43 -3.68 -7.22 -8.06
C TRP A 43 -4.41 -5.90 -8.36
N GLU A 44 -5.57 -5.68 -7.74
CA GLU A 44 -6.33 -4.42 -7.90
C GLU A 44 -5.51 -3.23 -7.44
N ARG A 45 -4.85 -3.36 -6.28
CA ARG A 45 -4.04 -2.28 -5.70
C ARG A 45 -2.82 -1.95 -6.55
N LEU A 46 -2.17 -2.96 -7.13
CA LEU A 46 -1.06 -2.79 -8.07
C LEU A 46 -1.51 -2.11 -9.37
N LYS A 47 -2.68 -2.50 -9.90
CA LYS A 47 -3.27 -1.88 -11.09
C LYS A 47 -3.67 -0.43 -10.85
N GLU A 48 -4.38 -0.15 -9.77
CA GLU A 48 -4.89 1.19 -9.43
C GLU A 48 -3.76 2.18 -9.12
N HIS A 49 -2.74 1.72 -8.38
CA HIS A 49 -1.63 2.57 -7.95
C HIS A 49 -0.35 2.36 -8.76
N GLN A 50 -0.46 1.91 -10.03
CA GLN A 50 0.68 1.67 -10.92
C GLN A 50 1.70 2.81 -10.90
N SER A 51 1.24 4.06 -10.99
CA SER A 51 2.10 5.24 -11.02
C SER A 51 2.91 5.43 -9.74
N ALA A 52 2.33 5.08 -8.58
CA ALA A 52 3.03 5.17 -7.29
C ALA A 52 4.01 4.01 -7.11
N VAL A 53 3.63 2.80 -7.54
CA VAL A 53 4.49 1.60 -7.47
C VAL A 53 5.74 1.77 -8.32
N LEU A 54 5.62 2.36 -9.52
CA LEU A 54 6.73 2.55 -10.46
C LEU A 54 7.46 3.89 -10.27
N LEU A 55 7.12 4.67 -9.23
CA LEU A 55 7.67 6.02 -9.06
C LEU A 55 9.20 6.03 -8.92
N PHE A 56 9.77 5.04 -8.24
CA PHE A 56 11.24 4.89 -8.09
C PHE A 56 11.98 4.77 -9.44
N ALA A 57 11.30 4.29 -10.48
CA ALA A 57 11.89 4.14 -11.81
C ALA A 57 11.78 5.41 -12.66
N ARG A 58 10.98 6.39 -12.21
CA ARG A 58 10.80 7.68 -12.88
C ARG A 58 11.53 8.81 -12.16
N ASP A 59 11.58 8.76 -10.84
CA ASP A 59 12.21 9.77 -9.99
C ASP A 59 13.34 9.16 -9.17
N SER A 60 14.57 9.58 -9.45
CA SER A 60 15.78 9.11 -8.78
C SER A 60 15.83 9.45 -7.29
N ASN A 61 15.04 10.42 -6.83
CA ASN A 61 14.95 10.75 -5.41
C ASN A 61 14.13 9.73 -4.62
N VAL A 62 13.32 8.91 -5.31
CA VAL A 62 12.48 7.90 -4.70
C VAL A 62 13.24 6.57 -4.66
N PRO A 63 13.61 6.06 -3.47
CA PRO A 63 14.31 4.78 -3.37
C PRO A 63 13.40 3.62 -3.77
N PHE A 64 13.99 2.55 -4.30
CA PHE A 64 13.27 1.32 -4.63
C PHE A 64 12.62 0.63 -3.41
N THR A 65 13.18 0.84 -2.21
CA THR A 65 12.67 0.22 -0.97
C THR A 65 11.94 1.23 -0.11
N ASN A 66 10.91 0.78 0.61
CA ASN A 66 10.18 1.59 1.59
C ASN A 66 10.88 1.68 2.95
N ASN A 67 12.05 1.05 3.12
CA ASN A 67 12.78 0.97 4.40
C ASN A 67 13.01 2.32 5.08
N ARG A 68 13.34 3.36 4.31
CA ARG A 68 13.54 4.71 4.83
C ARG A 68 12.23 5.28 5.35
N ALA A 69 11.17 5.25 4.54
CA ALA A 69 9.85 5.73 4.92
C ALA A 69 9.30 5.00 6.15
N GLU A 70 9.46 3.67 6.23
CA GLU A 70 9.04 2.90 7.40
C GLU A 70 9.84 3.26 8.65
N ARG A 71 11.16 3.41 8.53
CA ARG A 71 12.03 3.79 9.65
C ARG A 71 11.65 5.16 10.20
N ASP A 72 11.46 6.13 9.31
CA ASP A 72 11.12 7.51 9.67
C ASP A 72 9.75 7.56 10.40
N LEU A 73 8.78 6.74 9.99
CA LEU A 73 7.46 6.67 10.64
C LEU A 73 7.41 5.81 11.91
N ARG A 74 8.41 4.94 12.12
CA ARG A 74 8.37 3.91 13.18
C ARG A 74 8.27 4.52 14.57
N MET A 75 9.08 5.54 14.88
CA MET A 75 9.12 6.12 16.22
C MET A 75 7.79 6.81 16.60
N SER A 76 7.19 7.54 15.64
CA SER A 76 5.87 8.13 15.83
C SER A 76 4.79 7.07 16.04
N LYS A 77 4.83 5.95 15.30
CA LYS A 77 3.86 4.87 15.47
C LYS A 77 4.02 4.16 16.82
N VAL A 78 5.26 3.95 17.28
CA VAL A 78 5.54 3.41 18.61
C VAL A 78 4.95 4.30 19.70
N LYS A 79 5.16 5.63 19.62
CA LYS A 79 4.57 6.57 20.60
C LYS A 79 3.05 6.56 20.62
N GLN A 80 2.39 6.43 19.46
CA GLN A 80 0.94 6.29 19.39
C GLN A 80 0.42 4.99 20.01
N LYS A 81 1.19 3.90 19.94
CA LYS A 81 0.76 2.57 20.41
C LYS A 81 0.74 2.45 21.94
N VAL A 82 1.53 3.26 22.66
CA VAL A 82 1.69 3.16 24.11
C VAL A 82 0.49 3.76 24.85
N SER A 83 0.05 3.12 25.94
CA SER A 83 -1.01 3.67 26.81
C SER A 83 -0.59 5.03 27.38
N GLY A 84 -1.45 6.04 27.25
CA GLY A 84 -1.10 7.42 27.61
C GLY A 84 -0.42 8.22 26.49
N CYS A 85 -0.54 7.80 25.23
CA CYS A 85 -0.04 8.55 24.05
C CYS A 85 -0.68 9.94 23.89
N PHE A 86 -0.46 10.58 22.73
CA PHE A 86 -0.96 11.91 22.38
C PHE A 86 -2.47 12.09 22.61
N ARG A 87 -2.85 12.58 23.80
CA ARG A 87 -4.25 12.88 24.14
C ARG A 87 -4.73 14.21 23.59
N LYS A 88 -3.79 15.08 23.20
CA LYS A 88 -4.03 16.37 22.55
C LYS A 88 -3.16 16.47 21.31
N ALA A 89 -3.72 17.05 20.24
CA ALA A 89 -3.02 17.24 18.97
C ALA A 89 -1.75 18.10 19.11
N GLU A 90 -1.77 19.09 20.01
CA GLU A 90 -0.61 19.95 20.34
C GLU A 90 0.62 19.13 20.72
N PHE A 91 0.47 18.10 21.57
CA PHE A 91 1.59 17.26 21.99
C PHE A 91 2.09 16.34 20.87
N ALA A 92 1.21 15.93 19.94
CA ALA A 92 1.63 15.21 18.75
C ALA A 92 2.44 16.10 17.80
N GLN A 93 2.01 17.35 17.61
CA GLN A 93 2.73 18.33 16.79
C GLN A 93 4.09 18.68 17.39
N ALA A 94 4.16 18.90 18.70
CA ALA A 94 5.42 19.13 19.41
C ALA A 94 6.38 17.94 19.24
N TYR A 95 5.88 16.71 19.35
CA TYR A 95 6.68 15.51 19.10
C TYR A 95 7.20 15.44 17.67
N CYS A 96 6.35 15.66 16.66
CA CYS A 96 6.74 15.69 15.26
C CYS A 96 7.75 16.80 14.92
N ARG A 97 7.77 17.91 15.68
CA ARG A 97 8.74 19.00 15.49
C ARG A 97 10.13 18.65 16.02
N ILE A 98 10.20 17.87 17.09
CA ILE A 98 11.45 17.53 17.79
C ILE A 98 12.08 16.24 17.22
N SER A 99 11.25 15.33 16.73
CA SER A 99 11.66 13.98 16.28
C SER A 99 12.20 13.96 14.85
#